data_AF-A0A8T0D4L1-F1
#
_entry.id   AF-A0A8T0D4L1-F1
#
_cell.length_a   1.000
_cell.length_b   1.000
_cell.length_c   1.000
_cell.angle_alpha   90.00
_cell.angle_beta   90.00
_cell.angle_gamma   90.00
#
_symmetry.space_group_name_H-M   'P 1'
#
loop_
_entity.id
_entity.type
_entity.pdbx_description
1 polymer ?
#
loop_
_entity_poly.entity_id
_entity_poly.type
_entity_poly.pdbx_seq_one_letter_code
_entity_poly.pdbx_strand_id
1 'polypeptide(L)'
;SPGDLHKNLSQYEAFLEKKTTILATTKYEVYATVGHDTTELNAVLRKLYRQISHYAAPSYHMQKLKQVLEDSMYRQNPDLQSMADAVQEFQHLSREDLDTINSHLRRGIDWLEERAHSARGNYSQIYTCARDDLVQYQKGINDSFRKLNNLLNDFKTQGRPPYQDHKSLISTYDSLNELPRFVIPDGTNSPHSNLRTPIRR
;
A
#
# COMPACT_ATOMS: atom_id res chain seq x y z
N SER A 1 -11.16 -17.87 12.93
CA SER A 1 -12.64 -17.92 12.86
C SER A 1 -13.16 -16.93 11.82
N PRO A 2 -14.44 -16.98 11.39
CA PRO A 2 -15.00 -16.00 10.46
C PRO A 2 -14.91 -14.55 10.96
N GLY A 3 -15.12 -14.33 12.26
CA GLY A 3 -14.96 -13.00 12.88
C GLY A 3 -13.52 -12.49 12.85
N ASP A 4 -12.53 -13.35 13.07
CA ASP A 4 -11.12 -12.97 12.93
C ASP A 4 -10.81 -12.58 11.48
N LEU A 5 -11.27 -13.37 10.51
CA LEU A 5 -11.02 -13.09 9.10
C LEU A 5 -11.68 -11.77 8.67
N HIS A 6 -12.91 -11.52 9.12
CA HIS A 6 -13.62 -10.27 8.90
C HIS A 6 -12.82 -9.06 9.44
N LYS A 7 -12.32 -9.16 10.68
CA LYS A 7 -11.47 -8.12 11.28
C LYS A 7 -10.19 -7.88 10.48
N ASN A 8 -9.52 -8.93 10.02
CA ASN A 8 -8.29 -8.81 9.23
C ASN A 8 -8.55 -8.18 7.84
N LEU A 9 -9.68 -8.49 7.20
CA LEU A 9 -10.10 -7.85 5.94
C LEU A 9 -10.31 -6.34 6.11
N SER A 10 -11.01 -5.92 7.17
CA SER A 10 -11.22 -4.50 7.48
C SER A 10 -9.91 -3.77 7.80
N GLN A 11 -8.95 -4.44 8.44
CA GLN A 11 -7.62 -3.86 8.67
C GLN A 11 -6.82 -3.69 7.38
N TYR A 12 -6.88 -4.68 6.48
CA TYR A 12 -6.22 -4.59 5.18
C TYR A 12 -6.80 -3.45 4.33
N GLU A 13 -8.12 -3.31 4.31
CA GLU A 13 -8.81 -2.22 3.63
C GLU A 13 -8.39 -0.84 4.18
N ALA A 14 -8.44 -0.67 5.51
CA ALA A 14 -8.00 0.58 6.14
C ALA A 14 -6.52 0.90 5.86
N PHE A 15 -5.67 -0.12 5.78
CA PHE A 15 -4.27 0.04 5.40
C PHE A 15 -4.13 0.56 3.96
N LEU A 16 -4.82 -0.07 3.01
CA LEU A 16 -4.80 0.35 1.60
C LEU A 16 -5.27 1.80 1.46
N GLU A 17 -6.45 2.12 2.02
CA GLU A 17 -7.02 3.46 1.97
C GLU A 17 -6.05 4.50 2.53
N LYS A 18 -5.49 4.26 3.72
CA LYS A 18 -4.53 5.16 4.35
C LYS A 18 -3.29 5.37 3.48
N LYS A 19 -2.70 4.29 2.96
CA LYS A 19 -1.47 4.37 2.16
C LYS A 19 -1.70 5.04 0.83
N THR A 20 -2.78 4.71 0.13
CA THR A 20 -3.13 5.37 -1.13
C THR A 20 -3.46 6.84 -0.91
N THR A 21 -4.10 7.20 0.20
CA THR A 21 -4.39 8.60 0.54
C THR A 21 -3.12 9.41 0.81
N ILE A 22 -2.19 8.87 1.61
CA ILE A 22 -0.90 9.53 1.85
C ILE A 22 -0.18 9.75 0.53
N LEU A 23 -0.13 8.72 -0.30
CA LEU A 23 0.52 8.78 -1.59
C LEU A 23 -0.16 9.85 -2.50
N ALA A 24 -1.49 9.86 -2.58
CA ALA A 24 -2.27 10.79 -3.39
C ALA A 24 -2.14 12.27 -2.97
N THR A 25 -1.89 12.51 -1.68
CA THR A 25 -1.81 13.86 -1.09
C THR A 25 -0.38 14.37 -0.94
N THR A 26 0.63 13.53 -1.18
CA THR A 26 2.04 13.91 -1.12
C THR A 26 2.34 14.92 -2.24
N LYS A 27 2.86 16.08 -1.83
CA LYS A 27 3.34 17.11 -2.75
C LYS A 27 4.85 17.14 -2.69
N TYR A 28 5.49 17.09 -3.84
CA TYR A 28 6.93 17.25 -3.96
C TYR A 28 7.23 18.73 -4.19
N GLU A 29 7.77 19.39 -3.17
CA GLU A 29 8.15 20.80 -3.17
C GLU A 29 9.67 20.91 -2.98
N VAL A 30 10.29 21.87 -3.66
CA VAL A 30 11.70 22.23 -3.42
C VAL A 30 11.73 23.61 -2.81
N TYR A 31 12.30 23.71 -1.61
CA TYR A 31 12.69 24.98 -1.04
C TYR A 31 14.10 25.28 -1.54
N ALA A 32 14.17 25.94 -2.69
CA ALA A 32 15.40 26.48 -3.23
C ALA A 32 15.29 27.99 -3.41
N THR A 33 16.41 28.70 -3.30
CA THR A 33 16.54 30.13 -3.64
C THR A 33 15.93 30.53 -5.00
N VAL A 34 15.78 29.58 -5.92
CA VAL A 34 14.99 29.71 -7.16
C VAL A 34 13.92 28.62 -7.16
N GLY A 35 12.64 29.00 -7.22
CA GLY A 35 11.52 28.03 -7.26
C GLY A 35 11.71 26.99 -8.37
N HIS A 36 11.54 25.71 -8.03
CA HIS A 36 11.60 24.62 -9.01
C HIS A 36 10.17 24.26 -9.42
N ASP A 37 9.92 24.18 -10.73
CA ASP A 37 8.61 23.82 -11.25
C ASP A 37 8.44 22.29 -11.19
N THR A 38 7.66 21.82 -10.22
CA THR A 38 7.30 20.41 -10.07
C THR A 38 5.93 20.07 -10.68
N THR A 39 5.38 20.94 -11.54
CA THR A 39 4.04 20.76 -12.12
C THR A 39 3.91 19.48 -12.93
N GLU A 40 4.87 19.16 -13.81
CA GLU A 40 4.85 17.93 -14.60
C GLU A 40 4.89 16.68 -13.71
N LEU A 41 5.84 16.64 -12.76
CA LEU A 41 5.95 15.56 -11.78
C LEU A 41 4.63 15.35 -11.03
N ASN A 42 4.08 16.43 -10.46
CA ASN A 42 2.83 16.36 -9.72
C ASN A 42 1.65 15.92 -10.60
N ALA A 43 1.62 16.29 -11.88
CA ALA A 43 0.59 15.83 -12.82
C ALA A 43 0.69 14.34 -13.12
N VAL A 44 1.90 13.83 -13.37
CA VAL A 44 2.16 12.39 -13.61
C VAL A 44 1.79 11.57 -12.38
N LEU A 45 2.24 11.99 -11.20
CA LEU A 45 1.92 11.31 -9.94
C LEU A 45 0.43 11.32 -9.66
N ARG A 46 -0.28 12.46 -9.84
CA ARG A 46 -1.75 12.51 -9.71
C ARG A 46 -2.45 11.53 -10.65
N LYS A 47 -1.98 11.39 -11.90
CA LYS A 47 -2.53 10.43 -12.85
C LYS A 47 -2.32 9.00 -12.36
N LEU A 48 -1.11 8.66 -11.93
CA LEU A 48 -0.78 7.36 -11.35
C LEU A 48 -1.67 7.04 -10.13
N TYR A 49 -1.86 8.01 -9.24
CA TYR A 49 -2.69 7.84 -8.05
C TYR A 49 -4.15 7.58 -8.38
N ARG A 50 -4.71 8.27 -9.39
CA ARG A 50 -6.08 7.98 -9.86
C ARG A 50 -6.21 6.57 -10.41
N GLN A 51 -5.19 6.07 -11.12
CA GLN A 51 -5.19 4.71 -11.64
C GLN A 51 -5.15 3.68 -10.50
N ILE A 52 -4.31 3.90 -9.49
CA ILE A 52 -4.18 3.01 -8.34
C ILE A 52 -5.41 3.07 -7.43
N SER A 53 -5.99 4.25 -7.19
CA SER A 53 -7.11 4.43 -6.26
C SER A 53 -8.36 3.66 -6.66
N HIS A 54 -8.52 3.36 -7.95
CA HIS A 54 -9.61 2.53 -8.44
C HIS A 54 -9.60 1.12 -7.82
N TYR A 55 -8.40 0.59 -7.55
CA TYR A 55 -8.17 -0.76 -7.03
C TYR A 55 -7.88 -0.79 -5.52
N ALA A 56 -7.55 0.35 -4.93
CA ALA A 56 -7.25 0.46 -3.50
C ALA A 56 -8.46 0.78 -2.62
N ALA A 57 -9.59 1.15 -3.24
CA ALA A 57 -10.88 1.31 -2.56
C ALA A 57 -11.47 -0.06 -2.17
N PRO A 58 -12.46 -0.10 -1.26
CA PRO A 58 -13.23 -1.32 -1.00
C PRO A 58 -13.75 -1.89 -2.32
N SER A 59 -13.20 -3.01 -2.76
CA SER A 59 -13.69 -3.66 -3.97
C SER A 59 -15.03 -4.32 -3.66
N TYR A 60 -15.87 -4.47 -4.69
CA TYR A 60 -17.11 -5.25 -4.58
C TYR A 60 -16.85 -6.65 -3.99
N HIS A 61 -15.73 -7.27 -4.37
CA HIS A 61 -15.33 -8.60 -3.88
C HIS A 61 -14.96 -8.59 -2.39
N MET A 62 -14.31 -7.53 -1.90
CA MET A 62 -14.03 -7.35 -0.47
C MET A 62 -15.33 -7.28 0.34
N GLN A 63 -16.29 -6.47 -0.12
CA GLN A 63 -17.59 -6.30 0.55
C GLN A 63 -18.39 -7.60 0.54
N LYS A 64 -18.41 -8.31 -0.60
CA LYS A 64 -19.05 -9.61 -0.73
C LYS A 64 -18.48 -10.63 0.26
N LEU A 65 -17.16 -10.76 0.36
CA LEU A 65 -16.53 -11.68 1.31
C LEU A 65 -16.85 -11.28 2.77
N LYS A 66 -16.79 -10.00 3.10
CA LYS A 66 -17.15 -9.51 4.44
C LYS A 66 -18.58 -9.88 4.81
N GLN A 67 -19.53 -9.67 3.90
CA GLN A 67 -20.93 -10.03 4.11
C GLN A 67 -21.12 -11.53 4.34
N VAL A 68 -20.48 -12.38 3.53
CA VAL A 68 -20.54 -13.84 3.70
C VAL A 68 -19.99 -14.26 5.06
N LEU A 69 -18.91 -13.64 5.52
CA LEU A 69 -18.34 -13.90 6.85
C LEU A 69 -19.27 -13.40 7.96
N GLU A 70 -19.86 -12.21 7.83
CA GLU A 70 -20.84 -11.69 8.78
C GLU A 70 -22.05 -12.59 8.92
N ASP A 71 -22.69 -12.97 7.80
CA ASP A 71 -23.82 -13.89 7.79
C ASP A 71 -23.49 -15.22 8.47
N SER A 72 -22.28 -15.73 8.28
CA SER A 72 -21.83 -16.98 8.90
C SER A 72 -21.71 -16.89 10.43
N MET A 73 -21.38 -15.71 10.98
CA MET A 73 -21.24 -15.52 12.44
C MET A 73 -22.57 -15.65 13.19
N TYR A 74 -23.70 -15.37 12.52
CA TYR A 74 -25.03 -15.41 13.12
C TYR A 74 -25.78 -16.72 12.87
N ARG A 75 -25.24 -17.62 12.05
CA ARG A 75 -25.87 -18.92 11.76
C ARG A 75 -25.43 -19.99 12.75
N GLN A 76 -26.39 -20.80 13.22
CA GLN A 76 -26.09 -21.97 14.04
C GLN A 76 -25.29 -23.04 13.27
N ASN A 77 -25.54 -23.18 11.96
CA ASN A 77 -24.82 -24.07 11.05
C ASN A 77 -24.27 -23.26 9.86
N PRO A 78 -23.05 -22.71 9.97
CA PRO A 78 -22.45 -21.92 8.88
C PRO A 78 -22.09 -22.82 7.69
N ASP A 79 -22.35 -22.32 6.48
CA ASP A 79 -21.97 -23.01 5.23
C ASP A 79 -20.49 -22.79 4.95
N LEU A 80 -19.68 -23.76 5.38
CA LEU A 80 -18.23 -23.73 5.22
C LEU A 80 -17.80 -23.75 3.75
N GLN A 81 -18.56 -24.40 2.87
CA GLN A 81 -18.21 -24.49 1.45
C GLN A 81 -18.43 -23.15 0.76
N SER A 82 -19.59 -22.52 0.99
CA SER A 82 -19.88 -21.19 0.46
C SER A 82 -18.84 -20.14 0.90
N MET A 83 -18.38 -20.22 2.16
CA MET A 83 -17.29 -19.36 2.64
C MET A 83 -15.95 -19.64 1.94
N ALA A 84 -15.59 -20.91 1.74
CA ALA A 84 -14.36 -21.27 1.03
C ALA A 84 -14.37 -20.78 -0.42
N ASP A 85 -15.51 -20.91 -1.11
CA ASP A 85 -15.69 -20.44 -2.48
C ASP A 85 -15.57 -18.91 -2.56
N ALA A 86 -16.21 -18.19 -1.62
CA ALA A 86 -16.11 -16.73 -1.53
C ALA A 86 -14.67 -16.27 -1.25
N VAL A 87 -13.92 -16.98 -0.39
CA VAL A 87 -12.50 -16.72 -0.15
C VAL A 87 -11.67 -16.94 -1.41
N GLN A 88 -11.91 -18.03 -2.14
CA GLN A 88 -11.19 -18.35 -3.37
C GLN A 88 -11.44 -17.29 -4.46
N GLU A 89 -12.70 -16.89 -4.65
CA GLU A 89 -13.08 -15.83 -5.59
C GLU A 89 -12.39 -14.50 -5.22
N PHE A 90 -12.44 -14.11 -3.94
CA PHE A 90 -11.76 -12.91 -3.46
C PHE A 90 -10.24 -12.94 -3.71
N GLN A 91 -9.58 -14.07 -3.43
CA GLN A 91 -8.13 -14.21 -3.64
C GLN A 91 -7.74 -14.08 -5.11
N HIS A 92 -8.53 -14.67 -6.01
CA HIS A 92 -8.27 -14.58 -7.44
C HIS A 92 -8.39 -13.14 -7.94
N LEU A 93 -9.49 -12.47 -7.62
CA LEU A 93 -9.76 -11.13 -8.13
C LEU A 93 -8.84 -10.08 -7.49
N SER A 94 -8.59 -10.19 -6.19
CA SER A 94 -7.65 -9.28 -5.51
C SER A 94 -6.20 -9.46 -5.96
N ARG A 95 -5.84 -10.65 -6.49
CA ARG A 95 -4.53 -10.86 -7.14
C ARG A 95 -4.46 -10.09 -8.45
N GLU A 96 -5.49 -10.14 -9.28
CA GLU A 96 -5.55 -9.40 -10.55
C GLU A 96 -5.48 -7.88 -10.31
N ASP A 97 -6.20 -7.39 -9.30
CA ASP A 97 -6.14 -5.99 -8.85
C ASP A 97 -4.71 -5.61 -8.43
N LEU A 98 -4.07 -6.45 -7.62
CA LEU A 98 -2.69 -6.21 -7.16
C LEU A 98 -1.69 -6.20 -8.32
N ASP A 99 -1.82 -7.13 -9.27
CA ASP A 99 -0.94 -7.19 -10.45
C ASP A 99 -1.11 -5.94 -11.33
N THR A 100 -2.34 -5.44 -11.45
CA THR A 100 -2.65 -4.18 -12.14
C THR A 100 -2.02 -2.97 -11.43
N ILE A 101 -2.18 -2.87 -10.10
CA ILE A 101 -1.53 -1.82 -9.30
C ILE A 101 0.00 -1.88 -9.47
N ASN A 102 0.59 -3.07 -9.38
CA ASN A 102 2.03 -3.27 -9.53
C ASN A 102 2.54 -2.86 -10.92
N SER A 103 1.77 -3.12 -11.97
CA SER A 103 2.08 -2.67 -13.34
C SER A 103 2.09 -1.15 -13.46
N HIS A 104 1.09 -0.47 -12.88
CA HIS A 104 1.06 0.99 -12.84
C HIS A 104 2.23 1.59 -12.05
N LEU A 105 2.51 1.02 -10.86
CA LEU A 105 3.63 1.45 -10.03
C LEU A 105 4.97 1.28 -10.73
N ARG A 106 5.20 0.14 -11.39
CA ARG A 106 6.44 -0.13 -12.13
C ARG A 106 6.68 0.93 -13.20
N ARG A 107 5.68 1.22 -14.04
CA ARG A 107 5.80 2.27 -15.06
C ARG A 107 6.12 3.65 -14.45
N GLY A 108 5.54 3.97 -13.30
CA GLY A 108 5.84 5.21 -12.58
C GLY A 108 7.27 5.24 -12.03
N ILE A 109 7.73 4.15 -11.44
CA ILE A 109 9.08 3.97 -10.91
C ILE A 109 10.11 4.11 -12.04
N ASP A 110 9.92 3.40 -13.15
CA ASP A 110 10.81 3.43 -14.31
C ASP A 110 10.91 4.85 -14.89
N TRP A 111 9.76 5.54 -15.04
CA TRP A 111 9.73 6.93 -15.51
C TRP A 111 10.49 7.88 -14.56
N LEU A 112 10.30 7.74 -13.24
CA LEU A 112 11.02 8.56 -12.27
C LEU A 112 12.52 8.28 -12.27
N GLU A 113 12.92 7.02 -12.47
CA GLU A 113 14.31 6.64 -12.58
C GLU A 113 14.96 7.27 -13.82
N GLU A 114 14.33 7.19 -15.00
CA GLU A 114 14.80 7.86 -16.22
C GLU A 114 14.93 9.39 -16.04
N ARG A 115 13.93 10.01 -15.38
CA ARG A 115 13.95 11.44 -15.08
C ARG A 115 15.05 11.82 -14.09
N ALA A 116 15.29 10.99 -13.07
CA ALA A 116 16.36 11.23 -12.09
C ALA A 116 17.75 11.19 -12.75
N HIS A 117 17.98 10.28 -13.69
CA HIS A 117 19.26 10.15 -14.41
C HIS A 117 19.52 11.31 -15.37
N SER A 118 18.48 11.87 -15.97
CA SER A 118 18.59 12.97 -16.95
C SER A 118 18.56 14.37 -16.32
N ALA A 119 18.00 14.50 -15.12
CA ALA A 119 17.92 15.76 -14.39
C ALA A 119 19.25 16.13 -13.70
N ARG A 120 19.47 17.43 -13.49
CA ARG A 120 20.64 17.96 -12.76
C ARG A 120 20.23 18.55 -11.41
N GLY A 121 21.16 18.50 -10.45
CA GLY A 121 21.01 19.12 -9.14
C GLY A 121 19.77 18.63 -8.39
N ASN A 122 19.05 19.56 -7.76
CA ASN A 122 17.89 19.27 -6.91
C ASN A 122 16.78 18.50 -7.65
N TYR A 123 16.60 18.67 -8.97
CA TYR A 123 15.58 17.91 -9.72
C TYR A 123 15.83 16.40 -9.72
N SER A 124 17.09 15.97 -9.83
CA SER A 124 17.47 14.55 -9.76
C SER A 124 17.11 13.95 -8.40
N GLN A 125 17.33 14.72 -7.32
CA GLN A 125 16.97 14.32 -5.97
C GLN A 125 15.46 14.20 -5.78
N ILE A 126 14.66 15.14 -6.30
CA ILE A 126 13.19 15.06 -6.21
C ILE A 126 12.67 13.79 -6.88
N TYR A 127 13.11 13.51 -8.11
CA TYR A 127 12.68 12.33 -8.84
C TYR A 127 13.08 11.04 -8.12
N THR A 128 14.28 11.02 -7.53
CA THR A 128 14.77 9.91 -6.70
C THR A 128 13.89 9.71 -5.47
N CYS A 129 13.54 10.78 -4.75
CA CYS A 129 12.64 10.70 -3.58
C CYS A 129 11.26 10.18 -3.97
N ALA A 130 10.66 10.73 -5.03
CA ALA A 130 9.36 10.27 -5.51
C ALA A 130 9.37 8.79 -5.92
N ARG A 131 10.47 8.34 -6.55
CA ARG A 131 10.67 6.95 -6.94
C ARG A 131 10.69 6.06 -5.70
N ASP A 132 11.49 6.44 -4.70
CA ASP A 132 11.65 5.68 -3.47
C ASP A 132 10.32 5.57 -2.71
N ASP A 133 9.49 6.62 -2.71
CA ASP A 133 8.14 6.57 -2.14
C ASP A 133 7.21 5.58 -2.88
N LEU A 134 7.25 5.55 -4.22
CA LEU A 134 6.51 4.55 -4.99
C LEU A 134 7.01 3.12 -4.70
N VAL A 135 8.32 2.92 -4.55
CA VAL A 135 8.91 1.62 -4.21
C VAL A 135 8.47 1.17 -2.81
N GLN A 136 8.47 2.08 -1.83
CA GLN A 136 8.01 1.76 -0.48
C GLN A 136 6.52 1.45 -0.43
N TYR A 137 5.71 2.22 -1.18
CA TYR A 137 4.29 1.93 -1.34
C TYR A 137 4.07 0.54 -1.96
N GLN A 138 4.78 0.23 -3.06
CA GLN A 138 4.71 -1.07 -3.72
C GLN A 138 5.06 -2.22 -2.77
N LYS A 139 6.12 -2.06 -1.98
CA LYS A 139 6.51 -3.06 -0.97
C LYS A 139 5.42 -3.24 0.09
N GLY A 140 4.89 -2.14 0.60
CA GLY A 140 3.85 -2.14 1.64
C GLY A 140 2.56 -2.84 1.21
N ILE A 141 2.07 -2.60 -0.01
CA ILE A 141 0.87 -3.28 -0.52
C ILE A 141 1.11 -4.77 -0.73
N ASN A 142 2.27 -5.16 -1.28
CA ASN A 142 2.60 -6.55 -1.56
C ASN A 142 2.78 -7.36 -0.28
N ASP A 143 3.45 -6.79 0.73
CA ASP A 143 3.62 -7.42 2.04
C ASP A 143 2.28 -7.60 2.77
N SER A 144 1.39 -6.62 2.66
CA SER A 144 0.06 -6.66 3.29
C SER A 144 -0.85 -7.67 2.62
N PHE A 145 -0.86 -7.70 1.28
CA PHE A 145 -1.59 -8.71 0.52
C PHE A 145 -1.09 -10.11 0.81
N ARG A 146 0.23 -10.32 0.89
CA ARG A 146 0.81 -11.63 1.24
C ARG A 146 0.32 -12.12 2.60
N LYS A 147 0.29 -11.25 3.61
CA LYS A 147 -0.21 -11.60 4.95
C LYS A 147 -1.69 -11.95 4.92
N LEU A 148 -2.51 -11.14 4.26
CA LEU A 148 -3.94 -11.43 4.10
C LEU A 148 -4.16 -12.77 3.38
N ASN A 149 -3.41 -13.03 2.31
CA ASN A 149 -3.49 -14.25 1.54
C ASN A 149 -3.12 -15.50 2.36
N ASN A 150 -2.14 -15.39 3.26
CA ASN A 150 -1.81 -16.47 4.19
C ASN A 150 -2.99 -16.75 5.14
N LEU A 151 -3.57 -15.71 5.74
CA LEU A 151 -4.74 -15.87 6.63
C LEU A 151 -5.95 -16.49 5.91
N LEU A 152 -6.18 -16.10 4.65
CA LEU A 152 -7.24 -16.68 3.82
C LEU A 152 -6.97 -18.16 3.51
N ASN A 153 -5.71 -18.53 3.27
CA ASN A 153 -5.32 -19.93 3.11
C ASN A 153 -5.48 -20.73 4.39
N ASP A 154 -5.10 -20.18 5.54
CA ASP A 154 -5.27 -20.81 6.84
C ASP A 154 -6.75 -21.00 7.17
N PHE A 155 -7.59 -20.02 6.83
CA PHE A 155 -9.04 -20.13 7.00
C PHE A 155 -9.63 -21.28 6.17
N LYS A 156 -9.20 -21.46 4.91
CA LYS A 156 -9.62 -22.59 4.08
C LYS A 156 -9.15 -23.95 4.63
N THR A 157 -7.99 -23.99 5.28
CA THR A 157 -7.40 -25.25 5.80
C THR A 157 -7.86 -25.60 7.23
N GLN A 158 -8.42 -24.65 7.99
CA GLN A 158 -8.98 -24.83 9.34
C GLN A 158 -10.23 -25.74 9.43
N GLY A 159 -10.59 -26.46 8.35
CA GLY A 159 -11.34 -27.72 8.43
C GLY A 159 -10.55 -28.91 9.04
N ARG A 160 -9.33 -28.68 9.56
CA ARG A 160 -8.52 -29.62 10.36
C ARG A 160 -7.96 -28.92 11.63
N PRO A 161 -7.87 -29.61 12.79
CA PRO A 161 -7.65 -29.03 14.14
C PRO A 161 -6.28 -28.34 14.35
N PRO A 162 -6.08 -27.52 15.42
CA PRO A 162 -5.64 -26.14 15.27
C PRO A 162 -4.24 -25.76 15.80
N TYR A 163 -3.86 -24.52 15.40
CA TYR A 163 -3.11 -23.47 16.11
C TYR A 163 -1.56 -23.50 16.15
N GLN A 164 -0.95 -22.47 15.55
CA GLN A 164 0.20 -21.76 16.13
C GLN A 164 0.06 -20.24 15.92
N ASP A 165 0.53 -19.50 16.93
CA ASP A 165 0.55 -18.05 17.11
C ASP A 165 0.72 -17.20 15.84
N HIS A 166 -0.37 -16.58 15.38
CA HIS A 166 -0.26 -15.41 14.51
C HIS A 166 -0.22 -14.15 15.36
N LYS A 167 0.98 -13.56 15.46
CA LYS A 167 1.16 -12.17 15.94
C LYS A 167 0.13 -11.28 15.25
N SER A 168 -0.66 -10.59 16.08
CA SER A 168 -1.64 -9.58 15.66
C SER A 168 -1.06 -8.67 14.57
N LEU A 169 -1.77 -8.54 13.45
CA LEU A 169 -1.42 -7.63 12.35
C LEU A 169 -1.19 -6.18 12.82
N ILE A 170 -1.74 -5.80 13.99
CA ILE A 170 -1.60 -4.49 14.65
C ILE A 170 -0.13 -4.06 14.71
N SER A 171 0.76 -4.89 15.26
CA SER A 171 2.18 -4.52 15.43
C SER A 171 2.93 -4.33 14.12
N THR A 172 2.43 -4.91 13.02
CA THR A 172 3.18 -4.97 11.76
C THR A 172 2.72 -3.89 10.78
N TYR A 173 1.45 -3.49 10.81
CA TYR A 173 0.98 -2.32 10.05
C TYR A 173 1.56 -1.01 10.59
N ASP A 174 1.82 -0.94 11.90
CA ASP A 174 2.51 0.20 12.50
C ASP A 174 3.96 0.36 12.02
N SER A 175 4.69 -0.74 11.80
CA SER A 175 6.04 -0.68 11.21
C SER A 175 6.08 -0.30 9.73
N LEU A 176 4.96 -0.46 9.01
CA LEU A 176 4.84 -0.09 7.60
C LEU A 176 4.38 1.36 7.41
N ASN A 177 4.06 2.10 8.49
CA ASN A 177 3.38 3.40 8.42
C ASN A 177 4.25 4.58 7.97
N GLU A 178 5.56 4.45 7.87
CA GLU A 178 6.42 5.57 7.51
C GLU A 178 6.63 5.64 5.99
N LEU A 179 5.85 6.49 5.30
CA LEU A 179 6.34 7.09 4.07
C LEU A 179 7.15 8.33 4.50
N PRO A 180 8.45 8.41 4.15
CA PRO A 180 9.27 9.53 4.56
C PRO A 180 8.80 10.81 3.88
N ARG A 181 8.46 11.85 4.66
CA ARG A 181 8.26 13.20 4.13
C ARG A 181 9.60 13.93 4.14
N PHE A 182 10.11 14.37 2.99
CA PHE A 182 11.33 15.16 2.95
C PHE A 182 11.15 16.57 2.38
N VAL A 183 11.71 17.51 3.13
CA VAL A 183 12.08 18.87 2.71
C VAL A 183 13.56 18.79 2.33
N ILE A 184 13.91 19.16 1.10
CA ILE A 184 15.31 19.25 0.66
C ILE A 184 15.88 20.59 1.17
N PRO A 185 16.92 20.61 2.03
CA PRO A 185 17.58 21.84 2.42
C PRO A 185 18.38 22.42 1.25
N ASP A 186 18.43 23.74 1.14
CA ASP A 186 19.20 24.46 0.11
C ASP A 186 20.67 23.98 0.08
N GLY A 187 21.15 23.64 -1.12
CA GLY A 187 22.42 22.96 -1.38
C GLY A 187 23.70 23.77 -1.13
N THR A 188 23.66 24.80 -0.29
CA THR A 188 24.83 25.57 0.13
C THR A 188 25.34 25.08 1.47
N ASN A 189 25.84 23.83 1.50
CA ASN A 189 27.03 23.40 2.24
C ASN A 189 27.09 21.86 2.28
N SER A 190 28.07 21.28 1.59
CA SER A 190 28.61 19.95 1.87
C SER A 190 30.11 20.13 2.16
N PRO A 191 30.78 19.23 2.91
CA PRO A 191 30.42 17.83 3.12
C PRO A 191 30.53 17.35 4.58
N HIS A 192 30.02 16.14 4.80
CA HIS A 192 30.12 15.27 5.99
C HIS A 192 28.96 15.28 6.99
N SER A 193 28.50 14.05 7.20
CA SER A 193 27.83 13.49 8.38
C SER A 193 26.34 13.78 8.57
N ASN A 194 25.57 12.70 8.39
CA ASN A 194 24.49 12.22 9.25
C ASN A 194 23.55 13.27 9.84
N LEU A 195 22.30 13.31 9.38
CA LEU A 195 21.12 13.47 10.24
C LEU A 195 19.87 13.00 9.49
N ARG A 196 19.59 11.70 9.59
CA ARG A 196 18.23 11.19 9.51
C ARG A 196 17.48 11.73 10.73
N THR A 197 16.55 12.66 10.52
CA THR A 197 15.58 12.99 11.56
C THR A 197 14.19 13.07 10.95
N PRO A 198 13.26 12.16 11.30
CA PRO A 198 11.87 12.30 10.94
C PRO A 198 11.25 13.45 11.74
N ILE A 199 10.54 14.35 11.05
CA ILE A 199 9.78 15.43 11.69
C ILE A 199 8.52 14.81 12.29
N ARG A 200 8.47 14.71 13.62
CA ARG A 200 7.21 14.50 14.37
C ARG A 200 6.49 15.85 14.49
N ARG A 201 5.23 15.89 14.04
CA ARG A 201 4.22 16.81 14.57
C ARG A 201 3.15 15.98 15.24
#